data_AF-A0A2H9SMU5-F1
#
_entry.id   AF-A0A2H9SMU5-F1
#
_cell.length_a   1.000
_cell.length_b   1.000
_cell.length_c   1.000
_cell.angle_alpha   90.00
_cell.angle_beta   90.00
_cell.angle_gamma   90.00
#
_symmetry.space_group_name_H-M   'P 1'
#
loop_
_entity.id
_entity.type
_entity.pdbx_description
1 polymer ?
#
loop_
_entity_poly.entity_id
_entity_poly.type
_entity_poly.pdbx_seq_one_letter_code
_entity_poly.pdbx_strand_id
1 'polypeptide(L)'
;MELHSNSYPSRRIFLLELWKHDMIIKRLAMLSSLISLVCFSGYASATSEFTTNMNMKTRLIQECKDDTTRLASQRIKTRVVINPKSGTDSKKNMERLISQLLDQSIFDFEIFYTNGPNHATKLSKEAALLGYGLVLAVGGDGTVNEVGKGLIGSDTAMGIIPSGSGNGLAKHLNISSDPKIAIQIINRFQSIPIDTIQINNDQFIGIAGIGFDAHIARQFAMCKKRGFWSYATLVLQEYPYYSPRIFEMEIDGTWVRKEGLLISFANSSQYGNDIKIAPQAKLCDGYLNIIILKSPPVYALPDVLMKLRNGTITHSKYYESICCKEVVVHTNKLIAHIDGEPVFFENGIRLKVLPKSLKVIVP
;
A
#
# COMPACT_ATOMS: atom_id res chain seq x y z
N MET A 1 31.91 -27.68 -4.16
CA MET A 1 30.74 -27.69 -3.26
C MET A 1 29.84 -26.55 -3.69
N GLU A 2 28.96 -26.85 -4.64
CA GLU A 2 27.86 -25.99 -5.10
C GLU A 2 26.86 -25.77 -3.96
N LEU A 3 26.10 -24.67 -4.00
CA LEU A 3 24.64 -24.65 -3.78
C LEU A 3 24.04 -23.30 -4.22
N HIS A 4 23.42 -23.35 -5.41
CA HIS A 4 22.22 -22.69 -5.92
C HIS A 4 21.90 -21.20 -5.66
N SER A 5 22.13 -20.40 -6.70
CA SER A 5 21.32 -19.24 -7.07
C SER A 5 20.05 -19.69 -7.81
N ASN A 6 18.86 -19.46 -7.23
CA ASN A 6 17.58 -19.68 -7.89
C ASN A 6 17.05 -18.34 -8.43
N SER A 7 17.38 -18.02 -9.68
CA SER A 7 16.77 -16.93 -10.43
C SER A 7 15.48 -17.43 -11.09
N TYR A 8 14.31 -16.99 -10.60
CA TYR A 8 13.04 -17.22 -11.27
C TYR A 8 12.97 -16.41 -12.58
N PRO A 9 12.69 -17.03 -13.74
CA PRO A 9 12.45 -16.27 -14.95
C PRO A 9 11.11 -15.52 -14.83
N SER A 10 11.08 -14.28 -15.30
CA SER A 10 9.86 -13.48 -15.39
C SER A 10 8.79 -14.22 -16.21
N ARG A 11 7.51 -14.16 -15.79
CA ARG A 11 6.36 -14.84 -16.43
C ARG A 11 6.30 -14.70 -17.97
N ARG A 12 6.88 -13.62 -18.51
CA ARG A 12 6.97 -13.36 -19.95
C ARG A 12 7.93 -14.31 -20.70
N ILE A 13 9.04 -14.71 -20.07
CA ILE A 13 10.05 -15.61 -20.65
C ILE A 13 9.53 -17.04 -20.71
N PHE A 14 8.84 -17.49 -19.66
CA PHE A 14 8.22 -18.83 -19.61
C PHE A 14 7.11 -18.99 -20.67
N LEU A 15 6.27 -17.97 -20.85
CA LEU A 15 5.23 -17.97 -21.89
C LEU A 15 5.82 -17.93 -23.31
N LEU A 16 6.95 -17.23 -23.52
CA LEU A 16 7.65 -17.18 -24.80
C LEU A 16 8.31 -18.53 -25.16
N GLU A 17 8.86 -19.25 -24.19
CA GLU A 17 9.40 -20.61 -24.42
C GLU A 17 8.30 -21.62 -24.73
N LEU A 18 7.17 -21.56 -24.02
CA LEU A 18 6.01 -22.40 -24.31
C LEU A 18 5.43 -22.16 -25.72
N TRP A 19 5.40 -20.90 -26.17
CA TRP A 19 4.94 -20.56 -27.53
C TRP A 19 5.89 -21.08 -28.62
N LYS A 20 7.21 -21.02 -28.38
CA LYS A 20 8.21 -21.63 -29.28
C LYS A 20 8.04 -23.15 -29.36
N HIS A 21 7.78 -23.81 -28.24
CA HIS A 21 7.51 -25.26 -28.22
C HIS A 21 6.22 -25.64 -28.95
N ASP A 22 5.13 -24.88 -28.80
CA ASP A 22 3.86 -25.11 -29.52
C ASP A 22 4.03 -24.96 -31.05
N MET A 23 4.85 -23.99 -31.48
CA MET A 23 5.15 -23.75 -32.90
C MET A 23 6.03 -24.88 -33.50
N ILE A 24 6.97 -25.41 -32.73
CA ILE A 24 7.80 -26.57 -33.11
C ILE A 24 6.95 -27.84 -33.19
N ILE A 25 6.04 -28.07 -32.23
CA ILE A 25 5.14 -29.24 -32.22
C ILE A 25 4.17 -29.18 -33.41
N LYS A 26 3.59 -28.01 -33.72
CA LYS A 26 2.74 -27.84 -34.92
C LYS A 26 3.50 -28.09 -36.22
N ARG A 27 4.76 -27.65 -36.33
CA ARG A 27 5.61 -27.96 -37.49
C ARG A 27 5.96 -29.44 -37.59
N LEU A 28 6.22 -30.12 -36.48
CA LEU A 28 6.50 -31.56 -36.44
C LEU A 28 5.25 -32.41 -36.76
N ALA A 29 4.06 -31.98 -36.33
CA ALA A 29 2.80 -32.62 -36.67
C ALA A 29 2.43 -32.45 -38.16
N MET A 30 2.75 -31.30 -38.77
CA MET A 30 2.67 -31.09 -40.22
C MET A 30 3.66 -31.99 -40.98
N LEU A 31 4.89 -32.11 -40.48
CA LEU A 31 5.90 -32.99 -41.06
C LEU A 31 5.51 -34.47 -40.95
N SER A 32 4.89 -34.91 -39.85
CA SER A 32 4.42 -36.30 -39.72
C SER A 32 3.26 -36.63 -40.65
N SER A 33 2.35 -35.67 -40.90
CA SER A 33 1.26 -35.84 -41.86
C SER A 33 1.75 -35.81 -43.33
N LEU A 34 2.83 -35.07 -43.62
CA LEU A 34 3.56 -35.16 -44.89
C LEU A 34 4.31 -36.49 -45.06
N ILE A 35 4.90 -37.05 -44.01
CA ILE A 35 5.59 -38.34 -44.04
C ILE A 35 4.60 -39.51 -44.24
N SER A 36 3.40 -39.43 -43.65
CA SER A 36 2.33 -40.41 -43.87
C SER A 36 1.77 -40.41 -45.31
N LEU A 37 1.93 -39.32 -46.07
CA LEU A 37 1.53 -39.26 -47.49
C LEU A 37 2.57 -39.89 -48.44
N VAL A 38 3.82 -40.08 -48.00
CA VAL A 38 4.95 -40.48 -48.88
C VAL A 38 5.35 -41.95 -48.70
N CYS A 39 4.93 -42.65 -47.64
CA CYS A 39 5.34 -44.03 -47.40
C CYS A 39 4.18 -45.03 -47.52
N PHE A 40 3.89 -45.46 -48.76
CA PHE A 40 3.20 -46.73 -48.98
C PHE A 40 4.25 -47.85 -48.95
N SER A 41 3.95 -48.88 -48.15
CA SER A 41 4.72 -50.11 -47.87
C SER A 41 5.85 -50.03 -46.83
N GLY A 42 5.65 -50.76 -45.71
CA GLY A 42 6.77 -51.45 -45.07
C GLY A 42 7.16 -51.13 -43.62
N TYR A 43 6.38 -50.43 -42.76
CA TYR A 43 6.77 -50.26 -41.33
C TYR A 43 5.55 -50.15 -40.40
N ALA A 44 5.01 -51.29 -39.97
CA ALA A 44 3.82 -51.34 -39.09
C ALA A 44 4.13 -51.38 -37.57
N SER A 45 5.34 -51.82 -37.15
CA SER A 45 5.69 -51.94 -35.73
C SER A 45 6.30 -50.67 -35.14
N ALA A 46 7.16 -49.97 -35.89
CA ALA A 46 7.76 -48.71 -35.44
C ALA A 46 6.73 -47.57 -35.32
N THR A 47 5.62 -47.66 -36.07
CA THR A 47 4.55 -46.66 -36.08
C THR A 47 3.62 -46.78 -34.87
N SER A 48 3.44 -47.97 -34.27
CA SER A 48 2.60 -48.14 -33.07
C SER A 48 3.27 -47.63 -31.79
N GLU A 49 4.58 -47.84 -31.63
CA GLU A 49 5.32 -47.30 -30.48
C GLU A 49 5.44 -45.77 -30.55
N PHE A 50 5.69 -45.22 -31.75
CA PHE A 50 5.76 -43.77 -31.95
C PHE A 50 4.42 -43.07 -31.66
N THR A 51 3.31 -43.65 -32.13
CA THR A 51 1.96 -43.10 -31.87
C THR A 51 1.57 -43.21 -30.40
N THR A 52 1.95 -44.29 -29.71
CA THR A 52 1.69 -44.45 -28.26
C THR A 52 2.47 -43.44 -27.43
N ASN A 53 3.75 -43.21 -27.74
CA ASN A 53 4.59 -42.23 -27.06
C ASN A 53 4.11 -40.79 -27.32
N MET A 54 3.66 -40.51 -28.55
CA MET A 54 3.09 -39.22 -28.93
C MET A 54 1.73 -38.96 -28.24
N ASN A 55 0.90 -39.99 -28.09
CA ASN A 55 -0.37 -39.90 -27.35
C ASN A 55 -0.15 -39.69 -25.85
N MET A 56 0.84 -40.35 -25.23
CA MET A 56 1.21 -40.08 -23.84
C MET A 56 1.76 -38.66 -23.65
N LYS A 57 2.64 -38.20 -24.53
CA LYS A 57 3.17 -36.83 -24.49
C LYS A 57 2.07 -35.79 -24.70
N THR A 58 1.10 -36.07 -25.56
CA THR A 58 -0.08 -35.21 -25.79
C THR A 58 -0.99 -35.19 -24.57
N ARG A 59 -1.22 -36.34 -23.90
CA ARG A 59 -1.96 -36.41 -22.63
C ARG A 59 -1.28 -35.64 -21.50
N LEU A 60 0.03 -35.80 -21.32
CA LEU A 60 0.80 -35.07 -20.31
C LEU A 60 0.81 -33.56 -20.58
N ILE A 61 0.90 -33.14 -21.85
CA ILE A 61 0.77 -31.72 -22.24
C ILE A 61 -0.65 -31.22 -21.98
N GLN A 62 -1.68 -32.05 -22.21
CA GLN A 62 -3.07 -31.69 -21.96
C GLN A 62 -3.37 -31.61 -20.46
N GLU A 63 -2.89 -32.56 -19.65
CA GLU A 63 -3.00 -32.54 -18.19
C GLU A 63 -2.25 -31.36 -17.59
N CYS A 64 -1.03 -31.06 -18.06
CA CYS A 64 -0.32 -29.84 -17.67
C CYS A 64 -1.07 -28.59 -18.11
N LYS A 65 -1.67 -28.54 -19.31
CA LYS A 65 -2.50 -27.40 -19.75
C LYS A 65 -3.75 -27.26 -18.90
N ASP A 66 -4.42 -28.34 -18.55
CA ASP A 66 -5.63 -28.35 -17.73
C ASP A 66 -5.31 -27.94 -16.29
N ASP A 67 -4.17 -28.35 -15.73
CA ASP A 67 -3.68 -27.88 -14.43
C ASP A 67 -3.21 -26.42 -14.47
N THR A 68 -2.58 -25.97 -15.57
CA THR A 68 -2.22 -24.57 -15.76
C THR A 68 -3.47 -23.69 -15.94
N THR A 69 -4.51 -24.22 -16.58
CA THR A 69 -5.81 -23.55 -16.77
C THR A 69 -6.60 -23.54 -15.47
N ARG A 70 -6.54 -24.60 -14.66
CA ARG A 70 -7.08 -24.63 -13.29
C ARG A 70 -6.40 -23.62 -12.37
N LEU A 71 -5.08 -23.54 -12.41
CA LEU A 71 -4.28 -22.55 -11.66
C LEU A 71 -4.51 -21.12 -12.17
N ALA A 72 -4.84 -20.95 -13.45
CA ALA A 72 -5.28 -19.67 -14.03
C ALA A 72 -6.76 -19.33 -13.75
N SER A 73 -7.56 -20.29 -13.26
CA SER A 73 -9.02 -20.15 -13.07
C SER A 73 -9.48 -19.79 -11.66
N GLN A 74 -8.57 -19.70 -10.67
CA GLN A 74 -8.95 -19.24 -9.34
C GLN A 74 -8.99 -17.73 -9.30
N ARG A 75 -10.22 -17.20 -9.33
CA ARG A 75 -10.50 -15.78 -9.04
C ARG A 75 -9.88 -15.41 -7.69
N ILE A 76 -9.33 -14.21 -7.62
CA ILE A 76 -8.70 -13.67 -6.43
C ILE A 76 -9.80 -13.35 -5.41
N LYS A 77 -9.81 -14.09 -4.30
CA LYS A 77 -10.67 -13.80 -3.14
C LYS A 77 -10.37 -12.41 -2.63
N THR A 78 -11.41 -11.58 -2.61
CA THR A 78 -11.33 -10.15 -2.35
C THR A 78 -12.30 -9.75 -1.26
N ARG A 79 -11.83 -9.02 -0.25
CA ARG A 79 -12.73 -8.43 0.76
C ARG A 79 -12.80 -6.92 0.57
N VAL A 80 -14.00 -6.39 0.46
CA VAL A 80 -14.24 -4.95 0.36
C VAL A 80 -14.66 -4.45 1.73
N VAL A 81 -13.85 -3.57 2.32
CA VAL A 81 -14.12 -2.97 3.62
C VAL A 81 -14.56 -1.52 3.41
N ILE A 82 -15.84 -1.24 3.65
CA ILE A 82 -16.45 0.07 3.45
C ILE A 82 -16.65 0.76 4.80
N ASN A 83 -16.10 1.97 4.94
CA ASN A 83 -16.44 2.83 6.06
C ASN A 83 -17.71 3.63 5.75
N PRO A 84 -18.85 3.33 6.41
CA PRO A 84 -20.12 3.98 6.12
C PRO A 84 -20.18 5.48 6.46
N LYS A 85 -19.21 5.99 7.22
CA LYS A 85 -19.15 7.39 7.67
C LYS A 85 -18.15 8.24 6.87
N SER A 86 -17.40 7.63 5.94
CA SER A 86 -16.44 8.35 5.10
C SER A 86 -17.11 8.91 3.84
N GLY A 87 -16.77 10.15 3.49
CA GLY A 87 -17.16 10.78 2.23
C GLY A 87 -18.58 11.35 2.18
N THR A 88 -18.88 12.01 1.06
CA THR A 88 -20.18 12.58 0.73
C THR A 88 -21.04 11.67 -0.15
N ASP A 89 -20.46 10.62 -0.72
CA ASP A 89 -21.17 9.69 -1.59
C ASP A 89 -22.03 8.71 -0.78
N SER A 90 -23.26 8.49 -1.23
CA SER A 90 -24.16 7.55 -0.56
C SER A 90 -23.62 6.11 -0.66
N LYS A 91 -23.64 5.37 0.46
CA LYS A 91 -23.14 3.97 0.58
C LYS A 91 -23.62 3.07 -0.57
N LYS A 92 -24.91 3.18 -0.93
CA LYS A 92 -25.56 2.41 -2.00
C LYS A 92 -24.94 2.65 -3.38
N ASN A 93 -24.42 3.84 -3.62
CA ASN A 93 -23.76 4.14 -4.89
C ASN A 93 -22.41 3.42 -4.98
N MET A 94 -21.67 3.31 -3.87
CA MET A 94 -20.35 2.68 -3.89
C MET A 94 -20.40 1.17 -4.07
N GLU A 95 -21.32 0.48 -3.39
CA GLU A 95 -21.56 -0.96 -3.64
C GLU A 95 -21.93 -1.21 -5.10
N ARG A 96 -22.85 -0.41 -5.65
CA ARG A 96 -23.26 -0.53 -7.05
C ARG A 96 -22.09 -0.32 -8.00
N LEU A 97 -21.26 0.69 -7.77
CA LEU A 97 -20.08 0.97 -8.58
C LEU A 97 -19.09 -0.20 -8.53
N ILE A 98 -18.81 -0.76 -7.35
CA ILE A 98 -17.91 -1.90 -7.20
C ILE A 98 -18.46 -3.11 -7.94
N SER A 99 -19.74 -3.45 -7.74
CA SER A 99 -20.36 -4.58 -8.43
C SER A 99 -20.39 -4.44 -9.95
N GLN A 100 -20.46 -3.20 -10.47
CA GLN A 100 -20.48 -2.92 -11.90
C GLN A 100 -19.09 -2.85 -12.53
N LEU A 101 -18.08 -2.37 -11.80
CA LEU A 101 -16.78 -2.01 -12.38
C LEU A 101 -15.64 -2.94 -11.96
N LEU A 102 -15.74 -3.61 -10.82
CA LEU A 102 -14.71 -4.58 -10.41
C LEU A 102 -14.82 -5.81 -11.29
N ASP A 103 -13.70 -6.23 -11.88
CA ASP A 103 -13.67 -7.32 -12.85
C ASP A 103 -13.94 -8.67 -12.17
N GLN A 104 -15.16 -9.18 -12.31
CA GLN A 104 -15.61 -10.43 -11.70
C GLN A 104 -15.00 -11.69 -12.35
N SER A 105 -14.33 -11.54 -13.51
CA SER A 105 -13.53 -12.62 -14.10
C SER A 105 -12.19 -12.78 -13.38
N ILE A 106 -11.71 -11.71 -12.71
CA ILE A 106 -10.46 -11.68 -11.95
C ILE A 106 -10.72 -11.86 -10.46
N PHE A 107 -11.76 -11.21 -9.91
CA PHE A 107 -12.01 -11.15 -8.47
C PHE A 107 -13.31 -11.87 -8.07
N ASP A 108 -13.26 -12.53 -6.92
CA ASP A 108 -14.42 -13.04 -6.20
C ASP A 108 -14.54 -12.25 -4.90
N PHE A 109 -15.54 -11.37 -4.79
CA PHE A 109 -15.56 -10.37 -3.74
C PHE A 109 -16.77 -10.43 -2.81
N GLU A 110 -16.54 -10.04 -1.56
CA GLU A 110 -17.56 -9.86 -0.53
C GLU A 110 -17.43 -8.46 0.10
N ILE A 111 -18.54 -7.87 0.53
CA ILE A 111 -18.58 -6.50 1.08
C ILE A 111 -18.87 -6.53 2.58
N PHE A 112 -18.06 -5.82 3.36
CA PHE A 112 -18.20 -5.65 4.80
C PHE A 112 -18.22 -4.16 5.16
N TYR A 113 -19.07 -3.82 6.12
CA TYR A 113 -19.15 -2.47 6.68
C TYR A 113 -18.43 -2.37 8.02
N THR A 114 -17.70 -1.28 8.22
CA THR A 114 -17.10 -1.00 9.52
C THR A 114 -18.16 -0.52 10.51
N ASN A 115 -18.05 -0.95 11.78
CA ASN A 115 -19.00 -0.61 12.85
C ASN A 115 -18.42 0.39 13.86
N GLY A 116 -17.13 0.71 13.74
CA GLY A 116 -16.42 1.61 14.64
C GLY A 116 -14.91 1.53 14.43
N PRO A 117 -14.14 2.26 15.26
CA PRO A 117 -12.69 2.25 15.22
C PRO A 117 -12.11 0.84 15.38
N ASN A 118 -11.02 0.57 14.68
CA ASN A 118 -10.31 -0.70 14.60
C ASN A 118 -11.09 -1.88 13.99
N HIS A 119 -12.33 -1.67 13.50
CA HIS A 119 -13.08 -2.76 12.87
C HIS A 119 -12.47 -3.15 11.53
N ALA A 120 -11.96 -2.19 10.75
CA ALA A 120 -11.34 -2.50 9.46
C ALA A 120 -10.03 -3.27 9.64
N THR A 121 -9.26 -2.98 10.69
CA THR A 121 -8.07 -3.75 11.08
C THR A 121 -8.42 -5.22 11.32
N LYS A 122 -9.48 -5.49 12.09
CA LYS A 122 -9.93 -6.85 12.39
C LYS A 122 -10.38 -7.60 11.13
N LEU A 123 -11.24 -6.98 10.32
CA LEU A 123 -11.75 -7.56 9.08
C LEU A 123 -10.63 -7.88 8.07
N SER A 124 -9.62 -7.02 8.00
CA SER A 124 -8.49 -7.18 7.07
C SER A 124 -7.52 -8.25 7.56
N LYS A 125 -7.23 -8.28 8.86
CA LYS A 125 -6.42 -9.34 9.47
C LYS A 125 -7.06 -10.72 9.33
N GLU A 126 -8.37 -10.81 9.53
CA GLU A 126 -9.13 -12.04 9.29
C GLU A 126 -9.03 -12.48 7.83
N ALA A 127 -9.24 -11.56 6.87
CA ALA A 127 -9.11 -11.88 5.44
C ALA A 127 -7.71 -12.38 5.09
N ALA A 128 -6.66 -11.77 5.64
CA ALA A 128 -5.28 -12.22 5.45
C ALA A 128 -5.07 -13.65 6.00
N LEU A 129 -5.57 -13.95 7.20
CA LEU A 129 -5.50 -15.29 7.79
C LEU A 129 -6.27 -16.35 6.98
N LEU A 130 -7.36 -15.94 6.33
CA LEU A 130 -8.16 -16.80 5.44
C LEU A 130 -7.57 -16.93 4.02
N GLY A 131 -6.42 -16.31 3.75
CA GLY A 131 -5.71 -16.42 2.47
C GLY A 131 -6.34 -15.58 1.34
N TYR A 132 -7.00 -14.46 1.67
CA TYR A 132 -7.50 -13.54 0.65
C TYR A 132 -6.33 -12.91 -0.10
N GLY A 133 -6.45 -12.77 -1.42
CA GLY A 133 -5.40 -12.14 -2.23
C GLY A 133 -5.47 -10.62 -2.22
N LEU A 134 -6.65 -10.06 -1.93
CA LEU A 134 -6.90 -8.61 -1.96
C LEU A 134 -7.87 -8.17 -0.86
N VAL A 135 -7.59 -7.03 -0.23
CA VAL A 135 -8.56 -6.29 0.56
C VAL A 135 -8.66 -4.86 0.04
N LEU A 136 -9.87 -4.41 -0.26
CA LEU A 136 -10.16 -3.06 -0.73
C LEU A 136 -10.58 -2.18 0.46
N ALA A 137 -9.80 -1.13 0.72
CA ALA A 137 -10.15 -0.07 1.66
C ALA A 137 -10.98 1.00 0.95
N VAL A 138 -12.26 1.10 1.30
CA VAL A 138 -13.18 2.13 0.76
C VAL A 138 -13.48 3.14 1.86
N GLY A 139 -12.74 4.25 1.87
CA GLY A 139 -12.77 5.20 2.97
C GLY A 139 -11.76 6.34 2.84
N GLY A 140 -11.64 7.12 3.91
CA GLY A 140 -10.54 8.09 4.08
C GLY A 140 -9.29 7.46 4.70
N ASP A 141 -8.33 8.31 5.08
CA ASP A 141 -7.00 7.92 5.60
C ASP A 141 -7.09 6.93 6.76
N GLY A 142 -7.93 7.19 7.77
CA GLY A 142 -8.10 6.26 8.89
C GLY A 142 -8.58 4.86 8.49
N THR A 143 -9.43 4.74 7.46
CA THR A 143 -9.86 3.42 6.95
C THR A 143 -8.74 2.72 6.22
N VAL A 144 -7.98 3.46 5.41
CA VAL A 144 -6.80 2.94 4.70
C VAL A 144 -5.73 2.48 5.70
N ASN A 145 -5.48 3.25 6.75
CA ASN A 145 -4.54 2.92 7.81
C ASN A 145 -4.99 1.67 8.59
N GLU A 146 -6.26 1.58 9.01
CA GLU A 146 -6.78 0.38 9.67
C GLU A 146 -6.67 -0.87 8.79
N VAL A 147 -7.09 -0.79 7.52
CA VAL A 147 -6.99 -1.92 6.59
C VAL A 147 -5.53 -2.33 6.45
N GLY A 148 -4.64 -1.40 6.12
CA GLY A 148 -3.24 -1.74 5.90
C GLY A 148 -2.55 -2.26 7.16
N LYS A 149 -2.84 -1.74 8.37
CA LYS A 149 -2.37 -2.33 9.64
C LYS A 149 -2.75 -3.79 9.77
N GLY A 150 -3.97 -4.17 9.37
CA GLY A 150 -4.43 -5.56 9.39
C GLY A 150 -3.68 -6.48 8.42
N LEU A 151 -3.02 -5.92 7.40
CA LEU A 151 -2.36 -6.66 6.33
C LEU A 151 -0.82 -6.64 6.43
N ILE A 152 -0.25 -5.86 7.35
CA ILE A 152 1.21 -5.80 7.54
C ILE A 152 1.75 -7.20 7.84
N GLY A 153 2.78 -7.61 7.10
CA GLY A 153 3.42 -8.92 7.20
C GLY A 153 2.67 -10.04 6.50
N SER A 154 1.55 -9.76 5.81
CA SER A 154 0.80 -10.74 5.03
C SER A 154 1.11 -10.65 3.53
N ASP A 155 0.75 -11.70 2.79
CA ASP A 155 0.85 -11.73 1.33
C ASP A 155 -0.33 -11.05 0.61
N THR A 156 -1.37 -10.68 1.36
CA THR A 156 -2.60 -10.04 0.87
C THR A 156 -2.33 -8.60 0.45
N ALA A 157 -2.71 -8.25 -0.79
CA ALA A 157 -2.58 -6.87 -1.28
C ALA A 157 -3.68 -5.97 -0.73
N MET A 158 -3.36 -4.69 -0.54
CA MET A 158 -4.32 -3.63 -0.25
C MET A 158 -4.66 -2.85 -1.53
N GLY A 159 -5.93 -2.73 -1.85
CA GLY A 159 -6.42 -1.74 -2.83
C GLY A 159 -7.08 -0.57 -2.11
N ILE A 160 -7.03 0.63 -2.70
CA ILE A 160 -7.59 1.84 -2.11
C ILE A 160 -8.63 2.44 -3.06
N ILE A 161 -9.84 2.65 -2.56
CA ILE A 161 -10.89 3.47 -3.20
C ILE A 161 -11.09 4.70 -2.32
N PRO A 162 -10.47 5.84 -2.67
CA PRO A 162 -10.49 7.01 -1.81
C PRO A 162 -11.88 7.62 -1.70
N SER A 163 -12.38 7.82 -0.48
CA SER A 163 -13.64 8.53 -0.22
C SER A 163 -13.53 9.54 0.93
N GLY A 164 -12.35 9.75 1.51
CA GLY A 164 -12.11 10.78 2.51
C GLY A 164 -11.86 12.17 1.91
N SER A 165 -11.71 13.17 2.78
CA SER A 165 -11.30 14.52 2.38
C SER A 165 -9.78 14.62 2.13
N GLY A 166 -8.96 13.98 2.98
CA GLY A 166 -7.50 14.04 2.94
C GLY A 166 -6.88 13.15 1.86
N ASN A 167 -7.06 11.84 2.01
CA ASN A 167 -6.57 10.76 1.14
C ASN A 167 -5.05 10.85 0.90
N GLY A 168 -4.27 11.12 1.94
CA GLY A 168 -2.83 11.31 1.93
C GLY A 168 -2.07 10.17 1.24
N LEU A 169 -2.31 8.92 1.65
CA LEU A 169 -1.62 7.76 1.07
C LEU A 169 -2.01 7.52 -0.39
N ALA A 170 -3.31 7.63 -0.72
CA ALA A 170 -3.79 7.46 -2.09
C ALA A 170 -3.15 8.47 -3.04
N LYS A 171 -3.12 9.75 -2.63
CA LYS A 171 -2.47 10.82 -3.40
C LYS A 171 -0.96 10.60 -3.52
N HIS A 172 -0.28 10.13 -2.47
CA HIS A 172 1.14 9.78 -2.55
C HIS A 172 1.41 8.70 -3.61
N LEU A 173 0.53 7.69 -3.68
CA LEU A 173 0.59 6.59 -4.65
C LEU A 173 0.01 6.96 -6.03
N ASN A 174 -0.37 8.22 -6.25
CA ASN A 174 -1.05 8.70 -7.46
C ASN A 174 -2.35 7.94 -7.80
N ILE A 175 -3.04 7.41 -6.80
CA ILE A 175 -4.36 6.79 -6.95
C ILE A 175 -5.40 7.90 -7.09
N SER A 176 -6.21 7.80 -8.15
CA SER A 176 -7.25 8.78 -8.47
C SER A 176 -8.30 8.88 -7.36
N SER A 177 -8.76 10.10 -7.08
CA SER A 177 -9.92 10.33 -6.21
C SER A 177 -11.26 10.00 -6.88
N ASP A 178 -11.29 9.77 -8.20
CA ASP A 178 -12.46 9.23 -8.87
C ASP A 178 -12.55 7.72 -8.60
N PRO A 179 -13.60 7.24 -7.90
CA PRO A 179 -13.74 5.83 -7.56
C PRO A 179 -13.78 4.91 -8.78
N LYS A 180 -14.28 5.38 -9.94
CA LYS A 180 -14.30 4.59 -11.17
C LYS A 180 -12.88 4.33 -11.68
N ILE A 181 -12.04 5.36 -11.67
CA ILE A 181 -10.63 5.26 -12.08
C ILE A 181 -9.86 4.41 -11.06
N ALA A 182 -10.12 4.58 -9.77
CA ALA A 182 -9.52 3.74 -8.72
C ALA A 182 -9.84 2.25 -8.92
N ILE A 183 -11.09 1.90 -9.24
CA ILE A 183 -11.48 0.51 -9.55
C ILE A 183 -10.79 -0.01 -10.82
N GLN A 184 -10.63 0.82 -11.85
CA GLN A 184 -9.88 0.43 -13.06
C GLN A 184 -8.40 0.15 -12.76
N ILE A 185 -7.78 0.90 -11.87
CA ILE A 185 -6.41 0.63 -11.37
C ILE A 185 -6.39 -0.72 -10.65
N ILE A 186 -7.38 -0.97 -9.77
CA ILE A 186 -7.53 -2.24 -9.05
C ILE A 186 -7.62 -3.43 -10.02
N ASN A 187 -8.36 -3.29 -11.12
CA ASN A 187 -8.52 -4.34 -12.13
C ASN A 187 -7.23 -4.76 -12.82
N ARG A 188 -6.17 -3.94 -12.79
CA ARG A 188 -4.85 -4.31 -13.32
C ARG A 188 -4.11 -5.29 -12.40
N PHE A 189 -4.50 -5.34 -11.12
CA PHE A 189 -3.89 -6.15 -10.06
C PHE A 189 -2.36 -6.03 -9.99
N GLN A 190 -1.84 -4.82 -10.17
CA GLN A 190 -0.40 -4.52 -10.05
C GLN A 190 -0.11 -3.99 -8.65
N SER A 191 0.62 -4.75 -7.86
CA SER A 191 1.02 -4.35 -6.51
C SER A 191 2.53 -4.15 -6.40
N ILE A 192 2.91 -3.23 -5.51
CA ILE A 192 4.28 -3.06 -5.04
C ILE A 192 4.34 -3.30 -3.53
N PRO A 193 5.44 -3.86 -3.01
CA PRO A 193 5.68 -3.89 -1.58
C PRO A 193 6.15 -2.51 -1.11
N ILE A 194 5.52 -2.00 -0.06
CA ILE A 194 5.89 -0.75 0.62
C ILE A 194 6.37 -1.03 2.05
N ASP A 195 7.21 -0.14 2.53
CA ASP A 195 7.66 -0.05 3.89
C ASP A 195 6.53 0.47 4.78
N THR A 196 6.48 -0.01 6.02
CA THR A 196 5.59 0.52 7.07
C THR A 196 6.42 0.80 8.31
N ILE A 197 5.84 1.52 9.27
CA ILE A 197 6.57 1.93 10.47
C ILE A 197 5.96 1.28 11.69
N GLN A 198 6.77 0.56 12.45
CA GLN A 198 6.44 0.13 13.80
C GLN A 198 6.70 1.30 14.75
N ILE A 199 5.75 1.60 15.63
CA ILE A 199 5.88 2.55 16.73
C ILE A 199 5.53 1.85 18.04
N ASN A 200 6.52 1.57 18.87
CA ASN A 200 6.39 0.70 20.04
C ASN A 200 5.70 -0.64 19.67
N ASN A 201 4.46 -0.84 20.13
CA ASN A 201 3.65 -2.04 19.89
C ASN A 201 2.55 -1.85 18.82
N ASP A 202 2.47 -0.67 18.20
CA ASP A 202 1.53 -0.36 17.12
C ASP A 202 2.30 -0.12 15.81
N GLN A 203 1.58 0.05 14.72
CA GLN A 203 2.12 0.26 13.38
C GLN A 203 1.34 1.35 12.65
N PHE A 204 1.97 2.01 11.67
CA PHE A 204 1.30 2.94 10.77
C PHE A 204 1.97 2.97 9.39
N ILE A 205 1.22 3.49 8.42
CA ILE A 205 1.65 3.54 7.01
C ILE A 205 1.96 4.96 6.55
N GLY A 206 1.20 5.93 7.06
CA GLY A 206 1.32 7.34 6.67
C GLY A 206 2.35 8.09 7.50
N ILE A 207 1.85 8.93 8.42
CA ILE A 207 2.67 9.87 9.19
C ILE A 207 2.26 9.81 10.65
N ALA A 208 3.25 9.81 11.54
CA ALA A 208 3.07 10.10 12.95
C ALA A 208 3.81 11.39 13.30
N GLY A 209 3.52 12.00 14.45
CA GLY A 209 4.21 13.22 14.84
C GLY A 209 3.99 13.59 16.29
N ILE A 210 4.85 14.50 16.76
CA ILE A 210 4.91 14.99 18.14
C ILE A 210 5.09 16.51 18.13
N GLY A 211 4.85 17.13 19.28
CA GLY A 211 4.90 18.59 19.40
C GLY A 211 3.58 19.23 18.99
N PHE A 212 3.64 20.32 18.23
CA PHE A 212 2.46 21.10 17.85
C PHE A 212 1.45 20.27 17.05
N ASP A 213 1.90 19.40 16.13
CA ASP A 213 1.01 18.57 15.32
C ASP A 213 0.13 17.64 16.19
N ALA A 214 0.75 16.95 17.15
CA ALA A 214 0.06 16.11 18.11
C ALA A 214 -0.90 16.89 19.03
N HIS A 215 -0.53 18.12 19.39
CA HIS A 215 -1.41 19.01 20.15
C HIS A 215 -2.66 19.36 19.35
N ILE A 216 -2.51 19.74 18.08
CA ILE A 216 -3.65 20.03 17.19
C ILE A 216 -4.53 18.78 17.00
N ALA A 217 -3.93 17.61 16.75
CA ALA A 217 -4.68 16.36 16.63
C ALA A 217 -5.54 16.07 17.86
N ARG A 218 -4.99 16.27 19.08
CA ARG A 218 -5.73 16.13 20.34
C ARG A 218 -6.90 17.10 20.44
N GLN A 219 -6.66 18.38 20.18
CA GLN A 219 -7.69 19.42 20.25
C GLN A 219 -8.79 19.19 19.19
N PHE A 220 -8.40 18.75 17.99
CA PHE A 220 -9.32 18.45 16.89
C PHE A 220 -10.19 17.21 17.17
N ALA A 221 -9.65 16.21 17.86
CA ALA A 221 -10.43 15.04 18.28
C ALA A 221 -11.58 15.41 19.23
N MET A 222 -11.43 16.48 20.01
CA MET A 222 -12.47 17.01 20.91
C MET A 222 -13.50 17.91 20.20
N CYS A 223 -13.23 18.31 18.95
CA CYS A 223 -14.11 19.19 18.19
C CYS A 223 -15.32 18.42 17.60
N LYS A 224 -16.52 19.00 17.75
CA LYS A 224 -17.77 18.44 17.20
C LYS A 224 -17.85 18.56 15.68
N LYS A 225 -17.29 19.63 15.11
CA LYS A 225 -17.26 19.87 13.66
C LYS A 225 -16.00 19.27 13.07
N ARG A 226 -16.17 18.40 12.08
CA ARG A 226 -15.08 17.80 11.31
C ARG A 226 -14.96 18.50 9.95
N GLY A 227 -13.75 18.54 9.42
CA GLY A 227 -13.46 19.12 8.11
C GLY A 227 -12.19 19.98 8.10
N PHE A 228 -11.73 20.28 6.89
CA PHE A 228 -10.51 21.04 6.64
C PHE A 228 -10.52 22.43 7.31
N TRP A 229 -11.62 23.18 7.18
CA TRP A 229 -11.73 24.52 7.76
C TRP A 229 -11.69 24.52 9.29
N SER A 230 -12.34 23.54 9.93
CA SER A 230 -12.27 23.40 11.39
C SER A 230 -10.84 23.10 11.86
N TYR A 231 -10.09 22.28 11.10
CA TYR A 231 -8.69 22.01 11.38
C TYR A 231 -7.82 23.27 11.20
N ALA A 232 -7.99 23.98 10.09
CA ALA A 232 -7.22 25.19 9.79
C ALA A 232 -7.45 26.30 10.83
N THR A 233 -8.70 26.52 11.25
CA THR A 233 -9.02 27.50 12.29
C THR A 233 -8.36 27.15 13.62
N LEU A 234 -8.38 25.87 14.00
CA LEU A 234 -7.75 25.39 15.22
C LEU A 234 -6.23 25.60 15.21
N VAL A 235 -5.56 25.30 14.08
CA VAL A 235 -4.13 25.57 13.90
C VAL A 235 -3.82 27.06 14.13
N LEU A 236 -4.58 27.96 13.51
CA LEU A 236 -4.35 29.41 13.65
C LEU A 236 -4.61 29.92 15.07
N GLN A 237 -5.59 29.34 15.78
CA GLN A 237 -5.92 29.71 17.15
C GLN A 237 -4.88 29.25 18.16
N GLU A 238 -4.36 28.03 18.01
CA GLU A 238 -3.43 27.43 18.96
C GLU A 238 -1.97 27.84 18.71
N TYR A 239 -1.63 28.23 17.47
CA TYR A 239 -0.26 28.57 17.07
C TYR A 239 0.42 29.61 17.98
N PRO A 240 -0.20 30.76 18.32
CA PRO A 240 0.46 31.80 19.12
C PRO A 240 0.74 31.36 20.57
N TYR A 241 0.05 30.33 21.07
CA TYR A 241 0.12 29.89 22.46
C TYR A 241 0.98 28.64 22.64
N TYR A 242 1.48 28.03 21.56
CA TYR A 242 2.31 26.84 21.64
C TYR A 242 3.79 27.18 21.55
N SER A 243 4.56 26.78 22.56
CA SER A 243 6.02 26.98 22.56
C SER A 243 6.76 25.79 21.94
N PRO A 244 7.84 26.04 21.16
CA PRO A 244 8.75 25.00 20.70
C PRO A 244 9.29 24.15 21.84
N ARG A 245 9.62 22.91 21.54
CA ARG A 245 10.17 21.97 22.51
C ARG A 245 11.49 21.40 22.02
N ILE A 246 12.32 21.06 22.99
CA ILE A 246 13.53 20.28 22.77
C ILE A 246 13.16 18.81 22.83
N PHE A 247 13.58 18.07 21.81
CA PHE A 247 13.43 16.63 21.71
C PHE A 247 14.80 15.99 21.74
N GLU A 248 14.97 15.03 22.65
CA GLU A 248 16.15 14.18 22.76
C GLU A 248 15.86 12.87 22.04
N MET A 249 16.65 12.57 21.01
CA MET A 249 16.43 11.44 20.12
C MET A 249 17.71 10.65 19.92
N GLU A 250 17.60 9.34 19.87
CA GLU A 250 18.64 8.45 19.36
C GLU A 250 18.24 8.03 17.94
N ILE A 251 18.99 8.47 16.93
CA ILE A 251 18.71 8.21 15.51
C ILE A 251 19.80 7.29 14.97
N ASP A 252 19.43 6.07 14.57
CA ASP A 252 20.37 5.02 14.12
C ASP A 252 21.59 4.87 15.06
N GLY A 253 21.37 4.91 16.38
CA GLY A 253 22.41 4.80 17.41
C GLY A 253 23.15 6.10 17.76
N THR A 254 22.83 7.21 17.08
CA THR A 254 23.47 8.52 17.34
C THR A 254 22.54 9.43 18.12
N TRP A 255 23.02 9.96 19.24
CA TRP A 255 22.28 10.93 20.05
C TRP A 255 22.22 12.30 19.38
N VAL A 256 21.01 12.82 19.25
CA VAL A 256 20.71 14.11 18.65
C VAL A 256 19.72 14.87 19.53
N ARG A 257 20.01 16.15 19.75
CA ARG A 257 19.10 17.08 20.44
C ARG A 257 18.62 18.13 19.44
N LYS A 258 17.30 18.23 19.23
CA LYS A 258 16.70 19.19 18.30
C LYS A 258 15.59 19.99 18.97
N GLU A 259 15.57 21.28 18.71
CA GLU A 259 14.45 22.14 19.05
C GLU A 259 13.54 22.29 17.84
N GLY A 260 12.24 22.07 18.03
CA GLY A 260 11.23 22.15 16.97
C GLY A 260 9.88 22.57 17.51
N LEU A 261 9.08 23.21 16.66
CA LEU A 261 7.65 23.38 16.89
C LEU A 261 6.95 22.02 16.85
N LEU A 262 7.33 21.20 15.88
CA LEU A 262 6.88 19.81 15.73
C LEU A 262 7.98 18.94 15.14
N ILE A 263 7.85 17.63 15.36
CA ILE A 263 8.62 16.60 14.67
C ILE A 263 7.63 15.63 14.04
N SER A 264 7.77 15.40 12.73
CA SER A 264 6.96 14.43 11.98
C SER A 264 7.82 13.23 11.59
N PHE A 265 7.30 12.04 11.80
CA PHE A 265 7.86 10.77 11.37
C PHE A 265 7.08 10.31 10.14
N ALA A 266 7.64 10.57 8.97
CA ALA A 266 6.95 10.45 7.69
C ALA A 266 7.46 9.25 6.88
N ASN A 267 6.55 8.32 6.60
CA ASN A 267 6.75 7.25 5.62
C ASN A 267 6.14 7.63 4.26
N SER A 268 5.02 8.36 4.27
CA SER A 268 4.46 9.02 3.09
C SER A 268 4.82 10.51 3.03
N SER A 269 4.64 11.11 1.86
CA SER A 269 5.06 12.50 1.61
C SER A 269 4.14 13.56 2.19
N GLN A 270 2.91 13.21 2.55
CA GLN A 270 1.85 14.16 2.86
C GLN A 270 0.83 13.63 3.85
N TYR A 271 0.27 14.56 4.63
CA TYR A 271 -0.84 14.27 5.55
C TYR A 271 -2.17 14.03 4.82
N GLY A 272 -2.34 14.62 3.63
CA GLY A 272 -3.63 14.71 2.92
C GLY A 272 -3.93 16.17 2.54
N ASN A 273 -4.98 16.39 1.73
CA ASN A 273 -5.35 17.73 1.25
C ASN A 273 -4.19 18.50 0.58
N ASP A 274 -3.26 17.78 -0.07
CA ASP A 274 -2.07 18.32 -0.73
C ASP A 274 -1.05 19.01 0.19
N ILE A 275 -1.16 18.81 1.51
CA ILE A 275 -0.18 19.29 2.49
C ILE A 275 0.99 18.30 2.57
N LYS A 276 2.09 18.62 1.88
CA LYS A 276 3.29 17.78 1.75
C LYS A 276 4.36 18.19 2.75
N ILE A 277 4.45 17.45 3.86
CA ILE A 277 5.45 17.68 4.92
C ILE A 277 6.80 17.00 4.61
N ALA A 278 6.79 15.92 3.84
CA ALA A 278 8.00 15.21 3.44
C ALA A 278 7.98 14.93 1.92
N PRO A 279 8.04 15.95 1.04
CA PRO A 279 7.96 15.76 -0.41
C PRO A 279 8.93 14.71 -0.99
N GLN A 280 10.06 14.51 -0.32
CA GLN A 280 11.12 13.56 -0.67
C GLN A 280 10.89 12.12 -0.19
N ALA A 281 9.90 11.87 0.67
CA ALA A 281 9.65 10.54 1.23
C ALA A 281 9.33 9.53 0.13
N LYS A 282 9.85 8.30 0.28
CA LYS A 282 9.60 7.19 -0.63
C LYS A 282 9.12 6.01 0.20
N LEU A 283 8.11 5.31 -0.31
CA LEU A 283 7.50 4.18 0.40
C LEU A 283 8.29 2.87 0.29
N CYS A 284 9.43 2.82 -0.40
CA CYS A 284 10.10 1.56 -0.74
C CYS A 284 11.64 1.62 -0.61
N ASP A 285 12.18 2.67 0.02
CA ASP A 285 13.62 2.90 0.12
C ASP A 285 14.24 2.38 1.43
N GLY A 286 13.41 1.88 2.35
CA GLY A 286 13.82 1.36 3.65
C GLY A 286 14.13 2.44 4.68
N TYR A 287 13.69 3.69 4.48
CA TYR A 287 13.96 4.81 5.39
C TYR A 287 12.68 5.49 5.88
N LEU A 288 12.72 5.90 7.14
CA LEU A 288 11.79 6.85 7.75
C LEU A 288 12.36 8.26 7.62
N ASN A 289 11.52 9.23 7.28
CA ASN A 289 11.90 10.64 7.24
C ASN A 289 11.47 11.34 8.53
N ILE A 290 12.44 11.78 9.33
CA ILE A 290 12.24 12.65 10.48
C ILE A 290 12.28 14.09 10.00
N ILE A 291 11.14 14.76 10.06
CA ILE A 291 11.00 16.17 9.69
C ILE A 291 10.93 17.00 10.96
N ILE A 292 11.88 17.93 11.13
CA ILE A 292 11.84 18.93 12.20
C ILE A 292 11.39 20.24 11.58
N LEU A 293 10.24 20.75 12.02
CA LEU A 293 9.79 22.09 11.66
C LEU A 293 10.03 23.01 12.86
N LYS A 294 10.97 23.94 12.71
CA LYS A 294 11.24 25.00 13.69
C LYS A 294 10.06 25.97 13.71
N SER A 295 9.92 26.76 14.77
CA SER A 295 8.82 27.73 14.88
C SER A 295 9.07 28.95 13.99
N PRO A 296 8.35 29.13 12.87
CA PRO A 296 8.41 30.37 12.13
C PRO A 296 7.80 31.53 12.95
N PRO A 297 8.21 32.77 12.72
CA PRO A 297 7.42 33.91 13.17
C PRO A 297 6.09 33.94 12.40
N VAL A 298 5.04 34.50 13.01
CA VAL A 298 3.67 34.51 12.46
C VAL A 298 3.61 35.06 11.02
N TYR A 299 4.39 36.10 10.71
CA TYR A 299 4.44 36.68 9.37
C TYR A 299 4.98 35.74 8.28
N ALA A 300 5.73 34.69 8.66
CA ALA A 300 6.28 33.71 7.74
C ALA A 300 5.35 32.49 7.53
N LEU A 301 4.26 32.38 8.28
CA LEU A 301 3.32 31.26 8.16
C LEU A 301 2.68 31.12 6.77
N PRO A 302 2.26 32.21 6.08
CA PRO A 302 1.70 32.08 4.74
C PRO A 302 2.69 31.45 3.74
N ASP A 303 3.96 31.85 3.79
CA ASP A 303 5.03 31.28 2.94
C ASP A 303 5.27 29.80 3.25
N VAL A 304 5.35 29.44 4.54
CA VAL A 304 5.50 28.04 4.97
C VAL A 304 4.33 27.18 4.51
N LEU A 305 3.09 27.67 4.65
CA LEU A 305 1.88 26.96 4.21
C LEU A 305 1.84 26.79 2.69
N MET A 306 2.19 27.84 1.93
CA MET A 306 2.28 27.74 0.47
C MET A 306 3.33 26.71 0.04
N LYS A 307 4.50 26.69 0.71
CA LYS A 307 5.55 25.71 0.44
C LYS A 307 5.13 24.27 0.79
N LEU A 308 4.41 24.06 1.90
CA LEU A 308 3.81 22.76 2.23
C LEU A 308 2.85 22.29 1.13
N ARG A 309 1.96 23.18 0.67
CA ARG A 309 0.98 22.84 -0.37
C ARG A 309 1.63 22.54 -1.73
N ASN A 310 2.65 23.30 -2.08
CA ASN A 310 3.35 23.14 -3.36
C ASN A 310 4.42 22.02 -3.31
N GLY A 311 4.70 21.46 -2.14
CA GLY A 311 5.76 20.45 -1.96
C GLY A 311 7.19 21.02 -2.02
N THR A 312 7.36 22.32 -1.75
CA THR A 312 8.65 23.03 -1.75
C THR A 312 9.09 23.42 -0.35
N ILE A 313 8.53 22.77 0.69
CA ILE A 313 8.87 23.03 2.10
C ILE A 313 10.35 22.79 2.42
N THR A 314 11.02 21.93 1.65
CA THR A 314 12.47 21.67 1.73
C THR A 314 13.33 22.92 1.52
N HIS A 315 12.81 23.96 0.85
CA HIS A 315 13.49 25.25 0.65
C HIS A 315 13.25 26.24 1.80
N SER A 316 12.51 25.86 2.84
CA SER A 316 12.27 26.71 4.01
C SER A 316 13.44 26.64 4.99
N LYS A 317 13.90 27.78 5.49
CA LYS A 317 14.90 27.83 6.57
C LYS A 317 14.41 27.25 7.90
N TYR A 318 13.10 27.04 8.03
CA TYR A 318 12.47 26.42 9.21
C TYR A 318 12.38 24.90 9.10
N TYR A 319 12.78 24.34 7.97
CA TYR A 319 12.66 22.92 7.67
C TYR A 319 14.01 22.21 7.81
N GLU A 320 13.98 21.06 8.46
CA GLU A 320 15.10 20.14 8.53
C GLU A 320 14.57 18.71 8.34
N SER A 321 15.30 17.89 7.59
CA SER A 321 14.95 16.49 7.33
C SER A 321 16.14 15.59 7.63
N ILE A 322 15.87 14.47 8.27
CA ILE A 322 16.84 13.42 8.58
C ILE A 322 16.22 12.08 8.18
N CYS A 323 16.95 11.26 7.41
CA CYS A 323 16.52 9.90 7.09
C CYS A 323 17.16 8.91 8.06
N CYS A 324 16.39 7.93 8.53
CA CYS A 324 16.89 6.89 9.43
C CYS A 324 16.14 5.57 9.25
N LYS A 325 16.65 4.48 9.82
CA LYS A 325 15.93 3.20 9.89
C LYS A 325 15.24 3.01 11.23
N GLU A 326 15.81 3.60 12.27
CA GLU A 326 15.32 3.52 13.63
C GLU A 326 15.52 4.84 14.37
N VAL A 327 14.54 5.24 15.17
CA VAL A 327 14.65 6.39 16.06
C VAL A 327 13.95 6.13 17.39
N VAL A 328 14.60 6.51 18.48
CA VAL A 328 14.01 6.52 19.83
C VAL A 328 13.91 7.95 20.31
N VAL A 329 12.73 8.39 20.72
CA VAL A 329 12.51 9.68 21.37
C VAL A 329 12.36 9.46 22.86
N HIS A 330 13.26 10.06 23.65
CA HIS A 330 13.30 9.91 25.10
C HIS A 330 12.48 11.00 25.78
N THR A 331 11.44 10.59 26.52
CA THR A 331 10.61 11.50 27.33
C THR A 331 9.71 10.72 28.28
N ASN A 332 9.38 11.30 29.43
CA ASN A 332 8.50 10.68 30.43
C ASN A 332 7.02 10.70 30.04
N LYS A 333 6.58 11.70 29.26
CA LYS A 333 5.20 11.78 28.78
C LYS A 333 5.19 12.42 27.41
N LEU A 334 4.62 11.71 26.45
CA LEU A 334 4.54 12.17 25.07
C LEU A 334 3.11 12.08 24.56
N ILE A 335 2.64 13.20 24.04
CA ILE A 335 1.47 13.23 23.18
C ILE A 335 2.00 13.13 21.76
N ALA A 336 1.58 12.09 21.06
CA ALA A 336 1.82 11.90 19.65
C ALA A 336 0.48 11.90 18.91
N HIS A 337 0.52 11.97 17.60
CA HIS A 337 -0.56 11.51 16.76
C HIS A 337 -0.04 10.44 15.81
N ILE A 338 -0.91 9.49 15.48
CA ILE A 338 -0.67 8.48 14.44
C ILE A 338 -1.78 8.66 13.42
N ASP A 339 -1.40 9.07 12.21
CA ASP A 339 -2.33 9.35 11.10
C ASP A 339 -3.46 10.34 11.47
N GLY A 340 -3.14 11.28 12.37
CA GLY A 340 -4.06 12.32 12.84
C GLY A 340 -4.88 11.95 14.08
N GLU A 341 -4.81 10.71 14.56
CA GLU A 341 -5.44 10.29 15.81
C GLU A 341 -4.48 10.45 17.00
N PRO A 342 -4.89 11.11 18.11
CA PRO A 342 -4.02 11.36 19.24
C PRO A 342 -3.73 10.09 20.05
N VAL A 343 -2.46 9.89 20.44
CA VAL A 343 -1.98 8.76 21.24
C VAL A 343 -1.06 9.25 22.35
N PHE A 344 -1.16 8.63 23.52
CA PHE A 344 -0.35 8.96 24.70
C PHE A 344 0.66 7.85 24.98
N PHE A 345 1.91 8.24 25.21
CA PHE A 345 2.99 7.34 25.60
C PHE A 345 3.64 7.78 26.91
N GLU A 346 3.89 6.82 27.81
CA GLU A 346 4.45 7.05 29.14
C GLU A 346 5.98 6.88 29.20
N ASN A 347 6.63 6.39 28.15
CA ASN A 347 8.09 6.13 28.14
C ASN A 347 8.70 6.39 26.76
N GLY A 348 8.36 7.53 26.16
CA GLY A 348 8.82 7.89 24.84
C GLY A 348 8.28 6.97 23.74
N ILE A 349 8.90 7.07 22.56
CA ILE A 349 8.51 6.28 21.38
C ILE A 349 9.74 5.73 20.68
N ARG A 350 9.69 4.46 20.30
CA ARG A 350 10.65 3.83 19.41
C ARG A 350 9.97 3.57 18.07
N LEU A 351 10.49 4.16 17.01
CA LEU A 351 10.04 3.94 15.65
C LEU A 351 11.06 3.14 14.87
N LYS A 352 10.59 2.15 14.11
CA LYS A 352 11.43 1.28 13.28
C LYS A 352 10.76 1.01 11.94
N VAL A 353 11.53 1.11 10.87
CA VAL A 353 11.08 0.74 9.53
C VAL A 353 10.91 -0.78 9.42
N LEU A 354 9.76 -1.21 8.92
CA LEU A 354 9.45 -2.58 8.52
C LEU A 354 9.49 -2.64 6.99
N PRO A 355 10.65 -3.00 6.40
CA PRO A 355 10.82 -2.90 4.97
C PRO A 355 9.91 -3.87 4.21
N LYS A 356 9.29 -3.38 3.13
CA LYS A 356 8.47 -4.17 2.19
C LYS A 356 7.38 -5.00 2.86
N SER A 357 6.83 -4.49 3.97
CA SER A 357 5.94 -5.23 4.87
C SER A 357 4.46 -5.18 4.48
N LEU A 358 4.06 -4.33 3.54
CA LEU A 358 2.68 -4.24 3.05
C LEU A 358 2.66 -4.20 1.52
N LYS A 359 1.80 -4.99 0.87
CA LYS A 359 1.60 -4.92 -0.59
C LYS A 359 0.45 -3.97 -0.90
N VAL A 360 0.64 -3.03 -1.82
CA VAL A 360 -0.39 -2.05 -2.21
C VAL A 360 -0.54 -2.00 -3.72
N ILE A 361 -1.79 -1.96 -4.20
CA ILE A 361 -2.13 -1.80 -5.60
C ILE A 361 -1.85 -0.36 -6.04
N VAL A 362 -1.17 -0.20 -7.17
CA VAL A 362 -0.74 1.10 -7.71
C VAL A 362 -1.10 1.24 -9.20
N PRO A 363 -1.19 2.49 -9.73
CA PRO A 363 -1.58 2.77 -11.12
C PRO A 363 -0.75 2.09 -12.21
#